data_AF-A0A958F3J0-F1
#
_entry.id   AF-A0A958F3J0-F1
#
_cell.length_a   1.000
_cell.length_b   1.000
_cell.length_c   1.000
_cell.angle_alpha   90.00
_cell.angle_beta   90.00
_cell.angle_gamma   90.00
#
_symmetry.space_group_name_H-M   'P 1'
#
loop_
_entity.id
_entity.type
_entity.pdbx_description
1 polymer ?
#
loop_
_entity_poly.entity_id
_entity_poly.type
_entity_poly.pdbx_seq_one_letter_code
_entity_poly.pdbx_strand_id
1 'polypeptide(L)'
;YIDRSNLVLQGSGSGNNGTTIYLPIPMKDMPLAEGLAELNEYLVRYDKRVKSGELFSPFSWTGGIIWTRMPGKRIYPYLEENDQPTPIITHIENGKRGEHNFTAASTETLQSGDLVKLLWFNPLGETSSLLTHMYGEGDFRIGERHWENPERELIQQLVTITEIDGNTIRIKEPLLHDVRAEWNCAIAPAEVQTEIGIEHLRIEFPETEYGGHHLEHGYNAIYLTSTAHSWIRDVHFVNTDNAILSDDCANVTITDIKFSGRRTHYTTHVGKVNHFLVKNMTVDCPTEHSISFNTFSKGSVYTDVDILQTPSLDQHCGTNHQNLFDNIRISANENPLDLFMHGGAGYWKPTHGKFNTFWNIQLTFADNIAQDSVVIKPIKDGPFARFVGFSANRPVKLEYGPNTYFEGVNRTGIAVPSLYEFQLSKRLQSE
;
A
#
# COMPACT_ATOMS: atom_id res chain seq x y z
N TYR A 1 -16.70 5.25 -13.58
CA TYR A 1 -16.24 3.90 -13.18
C TYR A 1 -15.63 3.17 -14.35
N ILE A 2 -14.69 2.26 -14.10
CA ILE A 2 -14.16 1.25 -15.01
C ILE A 2 -14.57 -0.11 -14.44
N ASP A 3 -15.54 -0.75 -15.09
CA ASP A 3 -16.28 -1.91 -14.57
C ASP A 3 -15.97 -3.22 -15.33
N ARG A 4 -14.90 -3.21 -16.15
CA ARG A 4 -14.53 -4.35 -17.00
C ARG A 4 -13.02 -4.43 -17.20
N SER A 5 -12.57 -5.66 -17.42
CA SER A 5 -11.19 -6.03 -17.73
C SER A 5 -10.82 -5.65 -19.18
N ASN A 6 -9.53 -5.69 -19.51
CA ASN A 6 -9.00 -5.45 -20.86
C ASN A 6 -9.38 -4.06 -21.39
N LEU A 7 -9.08 -3.02 -20.60
CA LEU A 7 -9.40 -1.64 -20.93
C LEU A 7 -8.20 -0.74 -20.69
N VAL A 8 -7.85 0.06 -21.68
CA VAL A 8 -6.82 1.09 -21.55
C VAL A 8 -7.45 2.46 -21.77
N LEU A 9 -7.36 3.32 -20.75
CA LEU A 9 -7.61 4.76 -20.86
C LEU A 9 -6.29 5.45 -21.18
N GLN A 10 -6.09 5.82 -22.44
CA GLN A 10 -4.84 6.36 -22.95
C GLN A 10 -5.01 7.76 -23.52
N GLY A 11 -4.13 8.68 -23.14
CA GLY A 11 -3.98 9.99 -23.77
C GLY A 11 -2.80 10.05 -24.76
N SER A 12 -2.46 11.27 -25.19
CA SER A 12 -1.34 11.53 -26.13
C SER A 12 -0.03 11.92 -25.44
N GLY A 13 0.07 11.74 -24.13
CA GLY A 13 1.23 12.06 -23.28
C GLY A 13 0.84 12.86 -22.03
N SER A 14 1.69 12.85 -21.01
CA SER A 14 1.48 13.60 -19.75
C SER A 14 2.03 15.03 -19.74
N GLY A 15 2.83 15.41 -20.74
CA GLY A 15 3.45 16.73 -20.84
C GLY A 15 2.51 17.84 -21.32
N ASN A 16 3.04 19.07 -21.48
CA ASN A 16 2.26 20.28 -21.80
C ASN A 16 1.42 20.20 -23.10
N ASN A 17 1.83 19.39 -24.07
CA ASN A 17 1.11 19.19 -25.34
C ASN A 17 0.30 17.87 -25.35
N GLY A 18 0.20 17.22 -24.20
CA GLY A 18 -0.47 15.94 -24.02
C GLY A 18 -1.96 16.08 -23.69
N THR A 19 -2.59 14.95 -23.35
CA THR A 19 -4.00 14.94 -22.94
C THR A 19 -4.11 15.39 -21.49
N THR A 20 -4.94 16.41 -21.22
CA THR A 20 -5.29 16.80 -19.83
C THR A 20 -6.75 16.48 -19.54
N ILE A 21 -6.99 15.73 -18.47
CA ILE A 21 -8.29 15.62 -17.80
C ILE A 21 -8.32 16.68 -16.71
N TYR A 22 -9.13 17.73 -16.92
CA TYR A 22 -9.34 18.79 -15.95
C TYR A 22 -10.70 18.64 -15.29
N LEU A 23 -10.74 18.62 -13.96
CA LEU A 23 -11.99 18.56 -13.21
C LEU A 23 -12.14 19.76 -12.26
N PRO A 24 -13.06 20.70 -12.53
CA PRO A 24 -13.15 21.95 -11.77
C PRO A 24 -13.89 21.84 -10.43
N ILE A 25 -14.62 20.74 -10.19
CA ILE A 25 -15.50 20.57 -9.03
C ILE A 25 -14.95 19.41 -8.17
N PRO A 26 -14.87 19.57 -6.84
CA PRO A 26 -14.45 18.49 -5.95
C PRO A 26 -15.56 17.45 -5.73
N MET A 27 -15.19 16.22 -5.34
CA MET A 27 -16.18 15.15 -5.13
C MET A 27 -17.21 15.46 -4.04
N LYS A 28 -16.89 16.29 -3.03
CA LYS A 28 -17.88 16.72 -2.02
C LYS A 28 -19.09 17.47 -2.58
N ASP A 29 -18.92 18.10 -3.74
CA ASP A 29 -19.96 18.88 -4.43
C ASP A 29 -20.63 18.05 -5.55
N MET A 30 -20.27 16.78 -5.68
CA MET A 30 -20.87 15.81 -6.60
C MET A 30 -21.87 14.91 -5.86
N PRO A 31 -22.78 14.22 -6.58
CA PRO A 31 -23.55 13.14 -5.99
C PRO A 31 -22.62 12.11 -5.35
N LEU A 32 -22.90 11.73 -4.10
CA LEU A 32 -22.13 10.71 -3.40
C LEU A 32 -22.20 9.39 -4.19
N ALA A 33 -21.03 8.87 -4.54
CA ALA A 33 -20.92 7.57 -5.18
C ALA A 33 -21.52 6.48 -4.28
N GLU A 34 -22.30 5.57 -4.86
CA GLU A 34 -22.96 4.46 -4.13
C GLU A 34 -21.97 3.67 -3.26
N GLY A 35 -20.77 3.40 -3.80
CA GLY A 35 -19.71 2.70 -3.08
C GLY A 35 -19.17 3.41 -1.83
N LEU A 36 -19.49 4.69 -1.63
CA LEU A 36 -19.10 5.48 -0.47
C LEU A 36 -20.24 5.66 0.55
N ALA A 37 -21.45 5.17 0.25
CA ALA A 37 -22.60 5.35 1.14
C ALA A 37 -22.35 4.75 2.53
N GLU A 38 -21.80 3.54 2.58
CA GLU A 38 -21.51 2.85 3.84
C GLU A 38 -20.43 3.56 4.65
N LEU A 39 -19.35 4.02 4.01
CA LEU A 39 -18.32 4.79 4.70
C LEU A 39 -18.91 6.08 5.27
N ASN A 40 -19.69 6.82 4.47
CA ASN A 40 -20.32 8.04 4.93
C ASN A 40 -21.25 7.79 6.13
N GLU A 41 -22.04 6.72 6.09
CA GLU A 41 -22.86 6.30 7.23
C GLU A 41 -22.02 5.96 8.46
N TYR A 42 -20.95 5.18 8.31
CA TYR A 42 -20.03 4.84 9.39
C TYR A 42 -19.43 6.08 10.04
N LEU A 43 -18.97 7.05 9.25
CA LEU A 43 -18.37 8.29 9.76
C LEU A 43 -19.36 9.10 10.60
N VAL A 44 -20.61 9.23 10.13
CA VAL A 44 -21.68 9.94 10.85
C VAL A 44 -22.11 9.17 12.09
N ARG A 45 -22.39 7.87 11.97
CA ARG A 45 -22.93 7.02 13.03
C ARG A 45 -21.99 6.93 14.22
N TYR A 46 -20.68 6.79 13.97
CA TYR A 46 -19.66 6.66 15.01
C TYR A 46 -18.95 7.98 15.32
N ASP A 47 -19.52 9.11 14.92
CA ASP A 47 -19.05 10.47 15.18
C ASP A 47 -17.54 10.64 14.93
N LYS A 48 -17.07 10.15 13.79
CA LYS A 48 -15.64 10.16 13.44
C LYS A 48 -15.22 11.57 13.05
N ARG A 49 -14.50 12.24 13.95
CA ARG A 49 -14.12 13.65 13.82
C ARG A 49 -12.62 13.89 13.88
N VAL A 50 -12.17 14.93 13.18
CA VAL A 50 -10.87 15.55 13.44
C VAL A 50 -10.87 16.26 14.80
N LYS A 51 -9.68 16.63 15.30
CA LYS A 51 -9.52 17.34 16.58
C LYS A 51 -10.26 18.68 16.64
N SER A 52 -10.46 19.35 15.50
CA SER A 52 -11.20 20.61 15.40
C SER A 52 -12.71 20.43 15.47
N GLY A 53 -13.21 19.19 15.42
CA GLY A 53 -14.61 18.86 15.64
C GLY A 53 -15.43 18.63 14.37
N GLU A 54 -14.89 18.83 13.17
CA GLU A 54 -15.54 18.44 11.92
C GLU A 54 -15.53 16.93 11.73
N LEU A 55 -16.52 16.39 11.02
CA LEU A 55 -16.51 14.98 10.60
C LEU A 55 -15.36 14.74 9.61
N PHE A 56 -14.77 13.55 9.66
CA PHE A 56 -13.87 13.12 8.61
C PHE A 56 -14.57 13.16 7.25
N SER A 57 -13.85 13.62 6.24
CA SER A 57 -14.30 13.54 4.86
C SER A 57 -14.18 12.09 4.36
N PRO A 58 -15.21 11.52 3.70
CA PRO A 58 -15.10 10.19 3.09
C PRO A 58 -14.05 10.17 1.97
N PHE A 59 -13.74 11.34 1.39
CA PHE A 59 -12.78 11.46 0.29
C PHE A 59 -11.32 11.47 0.75
N SER A 60 -11.07 11.41 2.06
CA SER A 60 -9.72 11.49 2.61
C SER A 60 -8.85 10.27 2.28
N TRP A 61 -9.45 9.10 2.05
CA TRP A 61 -8.76 7.87 1.70
C TRP A 61 -9.57 6.97 0.75
N THR A 62 -10.67 7.47 0.19
CA THR A 62 -11.48 6.73 -0.79
C THR A 62 -12.00 7.63 -1.90
N GLY A 63 -12.44 7.00 -2.99
CA GLY A 63 -13.06 7.69 -4.11
C GLY A 63 -12.05 8.32 -5.07
N GLY A 64 -12.42 8.36 -6.34
CA GLY A 64 -11.63 8.98 -7.41
C GLY A 64 -12.49 9.24 -8.63
N ILE A 65 -12.08 10.20 -9.45
CA ILE A 65 -12.81 10.58 -10.66
C ILE A 65 -12.66 9.51 -11.75
N ILE A 66 -11.54 8.78 -11.71
CA ILE A 66 -11.33 7.51 -12.40
C ILE A 66 -11.32 6.43 -11.32
N TRP A 67 -12.26 5.50 -11.41
CA TRP A 67 -12.47 4.50 -10.36
C TRP A 67 -12.72 3.12 -10.96
N THR A 68 -11.79 2.18 -10.77
CA THR A 68 -12.00 0.77 -11.13
C THR A 68 -12.83 0.07 -10.07
N ARG A 69 -13.77 -0.80 -10.45
CA ARG A 69 -14.49 -1.64 -9.47
C ARG A 69 -14.93 -2.95 -10.09
N MET A 70 -15.23 -3.91 -9.22
CA MET A 70 -16.05 -5.06 -9.57
C MET A 70 -17.53 -4.69 -9.33
N PRO A 71 -18.39 -4.66 -10.36
CA PRO A 71 -19.80 -4.30 -10.18
C PRO A 71 -20.51 -5.17 -9.13
N GLY A 72 -21.26 -4.52 -8.23
CA GLY A 72 -21.99 -5.20 -7.16
C GLY A 72 -21.12 -5.63 -5.97
N LYS A 73 -19.79 -5.52 -6.06
CA LYS A 73 -18.89 -5.84 -4.96
C LYS A 73 -18.80 -4.68 -3.97
N ARG A 74 -18.91 -5.01 -2.68
CA ARG A 74 -18.66 -4.09 -1.57
C ARG A 74 -17.17 -3.74 -1.53
N ILE A 75 -16.83 -2.45 -1.55
CA ILE A 75 -15.43 -1.99 -1.62
C ILE A 75 -14.69 -2.25 -0.30
N TYR A 76 -15.27 -1.76 0.82
CA TYR A 76 -14.69 -1.94 2.14
C TYR A 76 -15.78 -2.14 3.21
N PRO A 77 -15.63 -3.13 4.11
CA PRO A 77 -16.61 -3.39 5.15
C PRO A 77 -16.39 -2.51 6.40
N TYR A 78 -17.18 -1.44 6.52
CA TYR A 78 -17.19 -0.53 7.67
C TYR A 78 -18.25 -0.88 8.73
N LEU A 79 -19.40 -1.42 8.30
CA LEU A 79 -20.52 -1.78 9.17
C LEU A 79 -20.64 -3.31 9.30
N GLU A 80 -20.63 -3.82 10.52
CA GLU A 80 -20.65 -5.27 10.82
C GLU A 80 -21.97 -5.92 10.39
N GLU A 81 -23.10 -5.23 10.50
CA GLU A 81 -24.40 -5.77 10.09
C GLU A 81 -24.53 -6.00 8.58
N ASN A 82 -23.65 -5.40 7.77
CA ASN A 82 -23.61 -5.57 6.33
C ASN A 82 -22.66 -6.70 5.91
N ASP A 83 -21.96 -7.33 6.85
CA ASP A 83 -21.04 -8.42 6.56
C ASP A 83 -21.73 -9.63 5.96
N GLN A 84 -21.04 -10.22 5.01
CA GLN A 84 -21.41 -11.48 4.38
C GLN A 84 -20.29 -12.48 4.65
N PRO A 85 -20.60 -13.78 4.87
CA PRO A 85 -19.58 -14.80 4.98
C PRO A 85 -18.67 -14.80 3.75
N THR A 86 -17.36 -14.84 3.97
CA THR A 86 -16.39 -14.93 2.87
C THR A 86 -16.59 -16.26 2.14
N PRO A 87 -16.84 -16.27 0.81
CA PRO A 87 -17.04 -17.50 0.08
C PRO A 87 -15.75 -18.34 0.07
N ILE A 88 -15.84 -19.58 0.56
CA ILE A 88 -14.73 -20.53 0.60
C ILE A 88 -14.89 -21.57 -0.50
N ILE A 89 -13.87 -21.75 -1.32
CA ILE A 89 -13.77 -22.81 -2.33
C ILE A 89 -13.27 -24.10 -1.69
N THR A 90 -12.15 -24.03 -0.96
CA THR A 90 -11.53 -25.15 -0.24
C THR A 90 -10.61 -24.62 0.87
N HIS A 91 -10.35 -25.43 1.89
CA HIS A 91 -9.32 -25.16 2.88
C HIS A 91 -7.92 -25.54 2.38
N ILE A 92 -6.90 -24.91 2.97
CA ILE A 92 -5.49 -25.18 2.71
C ILE A 92 -4.90 -25.89 3.92
N GLU A 93 -4.26 -27.04 3.70
CA GLU A 93 -3.77 -27.91 4.77
C GLU A 93 -2.32 -27.60 5.15
N ASN A 94 -1.47 -27.30 4.17
CA ASN A 94 -0.05 -27.09 4.37
C ASN A 94 0.56 -26.23 3.25
N GLY A 95 1.64 -25.53 3.59
CA GLY A 95 2.37 -24.63 2.70
C GLY A 95 3.43 -23.87 3.50
N LYS A 96 4.51 -23.47 2.84
CA LYS A 96 5.63 -22.80 3.51
C LYS A 96 5.91 -21.46 2.86
N ARG A 97 6.12 -20.42 3.68
CA ARG A 97 6.47 -19.09 3.17
C ARG A 97 7.66 -19.16 2.23
N GLY A 98 7.54 -18.51 1.07
CA GLY A 98 8.56 -18.46 0.03
C GLY A 98 8.48 -19.61 -0.98
N GLU A 99 7.69 -20.65 -0.72
CA GLU A 99 7.44 -21.69 -1.72
C GLU A 99 6.31 -21.30 -2.68
N HIS A 100 6.31 -21.93 -3.85
CA HIS A 100 5.36 -21.74 -4.94
C HIS A 100 4.31 -22.85 -5.01
N ASN A 101 4.07 -23.55 -3.90
CA ASN A 101 3.11 -24.64 -3.84
C ASN A 101 2.50 -24.77 -2.43
N PHE A 102 1.31 -25.34 -2.38
CA PHE A 102 0.61 -25.71 -1.15
C PHE A 102 -0.32 -26.90 -1.40
N THR A 103 -0.80 -27.52 -0.33
CA THR A 103 -1.77 -28.62 -0.40
C THR A 103 -3.15 -28.12 -0.01
N ALA A 104 -4.14 -28.29 -0.89
CA ALA A 104 -5.55 -28.00 -0.62
C ALA A 104 -6.30 -29.26 -0.18
N ALA A 105 -7.37 -29.10 0.59
CA ALA A 105 -8.25 -30.20 0.99
C ALA A 105 -8.95 -30.84 -0.24
N SER A 106 -9.32 -30.04 -1.23
CA SER A 106 -9.87 -30.47 -2.52
C SER A 106 -9.46 -29.51 -3.64
N THR A 107 -9.30 -30.02 -4.85
CA THR A 107 -8.99 -29.25 -6.07
C THR A 107 -10.06 -29.39 -7.16
N GLU A 108 -11.19 -30.04 -6.86
CA GLU A 108 -12.22 -30.44 -7.84
C GLU A 108 -12.81 -29.29 -8.66
N THR A 109 -12.83 -28.07 -8.13
CA THR A 109 -13.41 -26.88 -8.76
C THR A 109 -12.36 -25.87 -9.22
N LEU A 110 -11.07 -26.20 -9.08
CA LEU A 110 -9.95 -25.35 -9.43
C LEU A 110 -9.28 -25.84 -10.71
N GLN A 111 -8.69 -24.92 -11.45
CA GLN A 111 -7.93 -25.23 -12.66
C GLN A 111 -6.69 -24.34 -12.81
N SER A 112 -5.74 -24.80 -13.63
CA SER A 112 -4.61 -23.96 -14.04
C SER A 112 -5.10 -22.72 -14.78
N GLY A 113 -4.51 -21.56 -14.45
CA GLY A 113 -4.91 -20.25 -14.93
C GLY A 113 -5.87 -19.49 -14.01
N ASP A 114 -6.47 -20.15 -13.02
CA ASP A 114 -7.36 -19.47 -12.07
C ASP A 114 -6.59 -18.44 -11.24
N LEU A 115 -7.21 -17.28 -11.08
CA LEU A 115 -6.80 -16.26 -10.12
C LEU A 115 -7.66 -16.43 -8.86
N VAL A 116 -7.02 -16.68 -7.72
CA VAL A 116 -7.70 -16.97 -6.44
C VAL A 116 -7.10 -16.16 -5.30
N LYS A 117 -7.87 -15.98 -4.23
CA LYS A 117 -7.38 -15.39 -2.97
C LYS A 117 -7.07 -16.50 -1.98
N LEU A 118 -5.87 -16.46 -1.42
CA LEU A 118 -5.51 -17.19 -0.22
C LEU A 118 -5.84 -16.32 0.99
N LEU A 119 -6.51 -16.92 1.97
CA LEU A 119 -6.98 -16.27 3.18
C LEU A 119 -6.35 -16.93 4.40
N TRP A 120 -5.89 -16.12 5.35
CA TRP A 120 -5.46 -16.58 6.67
C TRP A 120 -6.38 -15.99 7.72
N PHE A 121 -6.93 -16.84 8.58
CA PHE A 121 -7.81 -16.45 9.68
C PHE A 121 -7.06 -16.51 11.00
N ASN A 122 -7.69 -15.95 12.04
CA ASN A 122 -7.14 -15.96 13.39
C ASN A 122 -8.12 -16.54 14.42
N PRO A 123 -8.50 -17.84 14.33
CA PRO A 123 -9.51 -18.42 15.20
C PRO A 123 -9.05 -18.56 16.66
N LEU A 124 -7.74 -18.62 16.92
CA LEU A 124 -7.17 -18.71 18.27
C LEU A 124 -7.04 -17.33 18.97
N GLY A 125 -7.40 -16.26 18.27
CA GLY A 125 -7.43 -14.92 18.82
C GLY A 125 -6.05 -14.37 19.23
N GLU A 126 -5.98 -13.73 20.40
CA GLU A 126 -4.78 -13.03 20.89
C GLU A 126 -3.56 -13.96 21.08
N THR A 127 -3.78 -15.23 21.38
CA THR A 127 -2.70 -16.21 21.64
C THR A 127 -2.21 -16.94 20.38
N SER A 128 -2.73 -16.55 19.21
CA SER A 128 -2.45 -17.22 17.96
C SER A 128 -1.00 -17.12 17.51
N SER A 129 -0.46 -18.27 17.06
CA SER A 129 0.87 -18.36 16.46
C SER A 129 0.98 -17.53 15.16
N LEU A 130 -0.14 -17.14 14.53
CA LEU A 130 -0.16 -16.25 13.36
C LEU A 130 0.38 -14.86 13.72
N LEU A 131 0.02 -14.32 14.88
CA LEU A 131 0.45 -12.98 15.30
C LEU A 131 1.97 -12.94 15.52
N THR A 132 2.52 -13.95 16.20
CA THR A 132 3.99 -14.11 16.33
C THR A 132 4.64 -14.38 14.97
N HIS A 133 3.99 -15.12 14.06
CA HIS A 133 4.48 -15.32 12.70
C HIS A 133 4.54 -13.99 11.92
N MET A 134 3.58 -13.07 12.11
CA MET A 134 3.51 -11.78 11.42
C MET A 134 4.45 -10.73 11.99
N TYR A 135 4.51 -10.61 13.32
CA TYR A 135 5.18 -9.51 14.02
C TYR A 135 6.47 -9.93 14.73
N GLY A 136 6.61 -11.22 15.05
CA GLY A 136 7.70 -11.73 15.88
C GLY A 136 7.49 -11.43 17.36
N GLU A 137 8.51 -11.71 18.16
CA GLU A 137 8.52 -11.41 19.59
C GLU A 137 9.27 -10.10 19.86
N GLY A 138 8.78 -9.28 20.79
CA GLY A 138 9.43 -8.03 21.19
C GLY A 138 8.56 -7.15 22.08
N ASP A 139 9.12 -6.02 22.51
CA ASP A 139 8.44 -5.02 23.35
C ASP A 139 7.60 -4.08 22.47
N PHE A 140 6.42 -4.53 22.07
CA PHE A 140 5.42 -3.75 21.36
C PHE A 140 4.03 -4.33 21.59
N ARG A 141 3.01 -3.48 21.47
CA ARG A 141 1.61 -3.89 21.54
C ARG A 141 1.12 -4.35 20.17
N ILE A 142 0.46 -5.51 20.14
CA ILE A 142 -0.44 -5.88 19.04
C ILE A 142 -1.84 -5.41 19.43
N GLY A 143 -2.51 -4.70 18.54
CA GLY A 143 -3.84 -4.16 18.76
C GLY A 143 -4.93 -5.19 18.51
N GLU A 144 -6.04 -5.02 19.21
CA GLU A 144 -7.16 -5.96 19.33
C GLU A 144 -7.87 -6.30 18.02
N ARG A 145 -7.80 -5.43 17.00
CA ARG A 145 -8.40 -5.72 15.69
C ARG A 145 -7.79 -6.92 14.97
N HIS A 146 -6.64 -7.42 15.43
CA HIS A 146 -6.04 -8.64 14.90
C HIS A 146 -6.73 -9.92 15.37
N TRP A 147 -7.60 -9.87 16.38
CA TRP A 147 -8.23 -11.06 16.95
C TRP A 147 -9.71 -10.93 17.33
N GLU A 148 -10.26 -9.71 17.38
CA GLU A 148 -11.68 -9.50 17.73
C GLU A 148 -12.66 -10.13 16.74
N ASN A 149 -12.24 -10.33 15.48
CA ASN A 149 -13.08 -10.88 14.41
C ASN A 149 -12.45 -12.17 13.84
N PRO A 150 -12.47 -13.29 14.59
CA PRO A 150 -11.82 -14.55 14.16
C PRO A 150 -12.41 -15.14 12.87
N GLU A 151 -13.67 -14.81 12.58
CA GLU A 151 -14.39 -15.22 11.36
C GLU A 151 -14.03 -14.38 10.13
N ARG A 152 -13.34 -13.24 10.30
CA ARG A 152 -12.80 -12.45 9.19
C ARG A 152 -11.35 -12.83 8.95
N GLU A 153 -10.97 -12.94 7.69
CA GLU A 153 -9.58 -13.14 7.34
C GLU A 153 -8.71 -11.95 7.80
N LEU A 154 -7.57 -12.27 8.42
CA LEU A 154 -6.61 -11.27 8.87
C LEU A 154 -5.63 -10.89 7.74
N ILE A 155 -5.35 -11.84 6.84
CA ILE A 155 -4.45 -11.66 5.71
C ILE A 155 -5.09 -12.24 4.45
N GLN A 156 -4.88 -11.53 3.35
CA GLN A 156 -5.25 -11.94 2.01
C GLN A 156 -4.04 -11.85 1.08
N GLN A 157 -3.92 -12.83 0.19
CA GLN A 157 -2.96 -12.85 -0.91
C GLN A 157 -3.63 -13.31 -2.19
N LEU A 158 -3.57 -12.50 -3.25
CA LEU A 158 -3.96 -12.94 -4.58
C LEU A 158 -2.86 -13.78 -5.24
N VAL A 159 -3.21 -14.92 -5.81
CA VAL A 159 -2.27 -15.84 -6.48
C VAL A 159 -2.87 -16.43 -7.76
N THR A 160 -2.00 -16.75 -8.72
CA THR A 160 -2.37 -17.43 -9.97
C THR A 160 -1.99 -18.90 -9.89
N ILE A 161 -2.94 -19.81 -10.11
CA ILE A 161 -2.68 -21.25 -10.19
C ILE A 161 -1.99 -21.56 -11.51
N THR A 162 -0.84 -22.24 -11.46
CA THR A 162 -0.09 -22.65 -12.66
C THR A 162 -0.24 -24.14 -12.96
N GLU A 163 -0.43 -24.98 -11.93
CA GLU A 163 -0.54 -26.43 -12.07
C GLU A 163 -1.29 -27.02 -10.89
N ILE A 164 -2.00 -28.13 -11.13
CA ILE A 164 -2.67 -28.94 -10.10
C ILE A 164 -2.25 -30.40 -10.31
N ASP A 165 -1.66 -31.00 -9.28
CA ASP A 165 -1.30 -32.42 -9.23
C ASP A 165 -1.91 -33.07 -7.98
N GLY A 166 -3.02 -33.78 -8.17
CA GLY A 166 -3.89 -34.23 -7.07
C GLY A 166 -4.35 -33.04 -6.24
N ASN A 167 -4.00 -33.05 -4.95
CA ASN A 167 -4.32 -31.97 -4.01
C ASN A 167 -3.21 -30.90 -3.88
N THR A 168 -2.09 -31.06 -4.61
CA THR A 168 -1.01 -30.07 -4.60
C THR A 168 -1.26 -29.03 -5.68
N ILE A 169 -1.33 -27.76 -5.28
CA ILE A 169 -1.51 -26.62 -6.17
C ILE A 169 -0.16 -25.90 -6.27
N ARG A 170 0.31 -25.65 -7.49
CA ARG A 170 1.43 -24.73 -7.74
C ARG A 170 0.91 -23.36 -8.17
N ILE A 171 1.57 -22.32 -7.68
CA ILE A 171 1.20 -20.93 -7.89
C ILE A 171 2.37 -20.10 -8.43
N LYS A 172 2.04 -19.06 -9.18
CA LYS A 172 3.03 -18.15 -9.78
C LYS A 172 3.72 -17.30 -8.71
N GLU A 173 2.96 -16.74 -7.77
CA GLU A 173 3.46 -15.94 -6.67
C GLU A 173 3.96 -16.85 -5.53
N PRO A 174 5.05 -16.51 -4.82
CA PRO A 174 5.44 -17.26 -3.62
C PRO A 174 4.45 -17.00 -2.48
N LEU A 175 4.24 -17.99 -1.62
CA LEU A 175 3.46 -17.81 -0.39
C LEU A 175 4.09 -16.74 0.51
N LEU A 176 3.31 -15.74 0.94
CA LEU A 176 3.77 -14.69 1.85
C LEU A 176 3.88 -15.16 3.31
N HIS A 177 3.15 -16.22 3.66
CA HIS A 177 3.12 -16.82 4.98
C HIS A 177 3.16 -18.34 4.89
N ASP A 178 3.53 -18.98 6.01
CA ASP A 178 3.30 -20.41 6.15
C ASP A 178 1.79 -20.69 6.09
N VAL A 179 1.41 -21.94 5.90
CA VAL A 179 0.04 -22.41 6.15
C VAL A 179 0.12 -23.42 7.28
N ARG A 180 -0.73 -23.22 8.29
CA ARG A 180 -0.83 -24.11 9.44
C ARG A 180 -2.28 -24.39 9.74
N ALA A 181 -2.56 -25.61 10.21
CA ALA A 181 -3.92 -26.06 10.49
C ALA A 181 -4.65 -25.12 11.48
N GLU A 182 -3.94 -24.54 12.46
CA GLU A 182 -4.54 -23.63 13.43
C GLU A 182 -4.91 -22.24 12.88
N TRP A 183 -4.52 -21.90 11.65
CA TRP A 183 -4.82 -20.61 11.00
C TRP A 183 -6.05 -20.66 10.09
N ASN A 184 -6.70 -21.84 9.99
CA ASN A 184 -7.91 -22.07 9.20
C ASN A 184 -7.80 -21.49 7.77
N CYS A 185 -6.65 -21.68 7.12
CA CYS A 185 -6.38 -21.06 5.82
C CYS A 185 -7.31 -21.60 4.73
N ALA A 186 -7.67 -20.76 3.77
CA ALA A 186 -8.63 -21.12 2.74
C ALA A 186 -8.37 -20.42 1.41
N ILE A 187 -8.96 -20.98 0.35
CA ILE A 187 -9.03 -20.37 -0.99
C ILE A 187 -10.41 -19.76 -1.16
N ALA A 188 -10.47 -18.54 -1.66
CA ALA A 188 -11.68 -17.82 -2.04
C ALA A 188 -11.60 -17.30 -3.48
N PRO A 189 -12.74 -17.00 -4.12
CA PRO A 189 -12.77 -16.32 -5.41
C PRO A 189 -12.03 -14.97 -5.36
N ALA A 190 -11.34 -14.60 -6.43
CA ALA A 190 -10.64 -13.33 -6.51
C ALA A 190 -11.58 -12.11 -6.60
N GLU A 191 -12.60 -12.21 -7.47
CA GLU A 191 -13.53 -11.13 -7.80
C GLU A 191 -12.82 -9.80 -8.13
N VAL A 192 -11.87 -9.86 -9.06
CA VAL A 192 -11.12 -8.69 -9.54
C VAL A 192 -11.23 -8.55 -11.05
N GLN A 193 -11.10 -7.32 -11.54
CA GLN A 193 -10.86 -7.02 -12.95
C GLN A 193 -9.37 -7.14 -13.26
N THR A 194 -9.01 -7.41 -14.52
CA THR A 194 -7.61 -7.51 -14.95
C THR A 194 -7.34 -6.67 -16.20
N GLU A 195 -6.06 -6.41 -16.48
CA GLU A 195 -5.63 -5.73 -17.71
C GLU A 195 -6.27 -4.33 -17.88
N ILE A 196 -6.28 -3.56 -16.79
CA ILE A 196 -6.71 -2.15 -16.80
C ILE A 196 -5.48 -1.24 -16.84
N GLY A 197 -5.40 -0.41 -17.88
CA GLY A 197 -4.35 0.60 -18.06
C GLY A 197 -4.90 2.02 -17.95
N ILE A 198 -4.18 2.90 -17.24
CA ILE A 198 -4.41 4.35 -17.27
C ILE A 198 -3.08 5.02 -17.63
N GLU A 199 -2.99 5.67 -18.79
CA GLU A 199 -1.68 6.09 -19.28
C GLU A 199 -1.65 7.32 -20.18
N HIS A 200 -0.46 7.90 -20.27
CA HIS A 200 -0.12 8.97 -21.21
C HIS A 200 -1.04 10.19 -21.09
N LEU A 201 -1.26 10.66 -19.87
CA LEU A 201 -2.18 11.77 -19.61
C LEU A 201 -1.78 12.59 -18.38
N ARG A 202 -2.37 13.77 -18.28
CA ARG A 202 -2.29 14.65 -17.11
C ARG A 202 -3.67 14.73 -16.45
N ILE A 203 -3.72 14.66 -15.13
CA ILE A 203 -4.94 14.88 -14.35
C ILE A 203 -4.74 16.12 -13.49
N GLU A 204 -5.58 17.13 -13.70
CA GLU A 204 -5.46 18.43 -13.07
C GLU A 204 -6.75 18.86 -12.37
N PHE A 205 -6.57 19.45 -11.19
CA PHE A 205 -7.61 20.11 -10.42
C PHE A 205 -7.28 21.61 -10.22
N PRO A 206 -8.27 22.45 -9.87
CA PRO A 206 -8.01 23.82 -9.47
C PRO A 206 -7.00 23.92 -8.32
N GLU A 207 -6.19 24.97 -8.34
CA GLU A 207 -5.38 25.33 -7.19
C GLU A 207 -6.28 25.92 -6.10
N THR A 208 -6.50 25.16 -5.03
CA THR A 208 -7.27 25.59 -3.86
C THR A 208 -6.45 25.47 -2.59
N GLU A 209 -6.93 26.07 -1.50
CA GLU A 209 -6.37 25.79 -0.18
C GLU A 209 -6.57 24.30 0.18
N TYR A 210 -5.59 23.73 0.90
CA TYR A 210 -5.67 22.37 1.42
C TYR A 210 -6.65 22.34 2.59
N GLY A 211 -7.66 21.46 2.53
CA GLY A 211 -8.72 21.38 3.53
C GLY A 211 -8.26 20.97 4.94
N GLY A 212 -7.06 20.39 5.05
CA GLY A 212 -6.52 19.83 6.29
C GLY A 212 -6.67 18.31 6.34
N HIS A 213 -5.80 17.66 7.11
CA HIS A 213 -5.72 16.19 7.21
C HIS A 213 -7.09 15.60 7.64
N HIS A 214 -7.66 14.76 6.77
CA HIS A 214 -8.98 14.13 6.88
C HIS A 214 -10.18 15.06 6.62
N LEU A 215 -9.94 16.22 6.03
CA LEU A 215 -10.96 17.21 5.63
C LEU A 215 -10.92 17.49 4.13
N GLU A 216 -10.28 16.60 3.35
CA GLU A 216 -10.11 16.81 1.91
C GLU A 216 -11.45 16.94 1.19
N HIS A 217 -11.54 17.88 0.25
CA HIS A 217 -12.76 18.11 -0.51
C HIS A 217 -13.02 17.02 -1.56
N GLY A 218 -12.00 16.22 -1.86
CA GLY A 218 -12.10 15.11 -2.80
C GLY A 218 -11.71 15.51 -4.21
N TYR A 219 -10.66 16.30 -4.37
CA TYR A 219 -9.93 16.40 -5.63
C TYR A 219 -9.08 15.13 -5.85
N ASN A 220 -9.77 13.99 -5.92
CA ASN A 220 -9.15 12.67 -5.98
C ASN A 220 -9.08 12.18 -7.43
N ALA A 221 -7.90 11.80 -7.91
CA ALA A 221 -7.71 11.40 -9.31
C ALA A 221 -8.12 9.95 -9.57
N ILE A 222 -7.35 8.98 -9.08
CA ILE A 222 -7.52 7.56 -9.39
C ILE A 222 -7.78 6.77 -8.10
N TYR A 223 -8.87 5.99 -8.09
CA TYR A 223 -9.11 4.99 -7.06
C TYR A 223 -9.18 3.60 -7.69
N LEU A 224 -8.14 2.81 -7.47
CA LEU A 224 -8.10 1.42 -7.90
C LEU A 224 -8.80 0.55 -6.86
N THR A 225 -9.94 -0.05 -7.22
CA THR A 225 -10.57 -1.09 -6.39
C THR A 225 -10.77 -2.38 -7.18
N SER A 226 -10.51 -3.51 -6.51
CA SER A 226 -10.73 -4.86 -7.06
C SER A 226 -10.12 -5.05 -8.46
N THR A 227 -8.85 -4.70 -8.62
CA THR A 227 -8.12 -4.87 -9.89
C THR A 227 -6.81 -5.61 -9.69
N ALA A 228 -6.43 -6.43 -10.66
CA ALA A 228 -5.14 -7.09 -10.71
C ALA A 228 -4.48 -6.97 -12.08
N HIS A 229 -3.18 -7.26 -12.19
CA HIS A 229 -2.47 -7.27 -13.49
C HIS A 229 -2.76 -6.01 -14.31
N SER A 230 -2.60 -4.85 -13.68
CA SER A 230 -3.03 -3.55 -14.19
C SER A 230 -1.89 -2.54 -14.08
N TRP A 231 -2.03 -1.39 -14.73
CA TRP A 231 -0.97 -0.39 -14.69
C TRP A 231 -1.46 1.06 -14.74
N ILE A 232 -0.63 1.93 -14.16
CA ILE A 232 -0.69 3.39 -14.36
C ILE A 232 0.67 3.81 -14.89
N ARG A 233 0.72 4.47 -16.05
CA ARG A 233 2.01 4.78 -16.70
C ARG A 233 2.02 6.16 -17.32
N ASP A 234 3.10 6.92 -17.12
CA ASP A 234 3.25 8.26 -17.71
C ASP A 234 2.04 9.14 -17.37
N VAL A 235 1.89 9.43 -16.07
CA VAL A 235 0.80 10.27 -15.57
C VAL A 235 1.34 11.41 -14.72
N HIS A 236 0.90 12.63 -15.06
CA HIS A 236 1.21 13.84 -14.28
C HIS A 236 -0.03 14.27 -13.49
N PHE A 237 0.09 14.30 -12.17
CA PHE A 237 -0.96 14.77 -11.26
C PHE A 237 -0.68 16.20 -10.81
N VAL A 238 -1.68 17.07 -10.89
CA VAL A 238 -1.57 18.47 -10.49
C VAL A 238 -2.71 18.87 -9.58
N ASN A 239 -2.35 19.46 -8.43
CA ASN A 239 -3.28 19.97 -7.41
C ASN A 239 -4.26 18.94 -6.83
N THR A 240 -3.82 17.70 -6.66
CA THR A 240 -4.63 16.62 -6.09
C THR A 240 -4.81 16.75 -4.58
N ASP A 241 -5.97 16.34 -4.07
CA ASP A 241 -6.08 15.90 -2.67
C ASP A 241 -5.49 14.51 -2.54
N ASN A 242 -5.96 13.55 -3.35
CA ASN A 242 -5.41 12.21 -3.43
C ASN A 242 -5.18 11.82 -4.88
N ALA A 243 -3.96 11.48 -5.26
CA ALA A 243 -3.67 11.16 -6.65
C ALA A 243 -3.94 9.70 -6.99
N ILE A 244 -3.35 8.74 -6.28
CA ILE A 244 -3.59 7.31 -6.48
C ILE A 244 -3.95 6.68 -5.14
N LEU A 245 -5.17 6.15 -5.06
CA LEU A 245 -5.68 5.34 -3.95
C LEU A 245 -5.86 3.89 -4.41
N SER A 246 -5.71 2.95 -3.49
CA SER A 246 -5.92 1.53 -3.79
C SER A 246 -6.68 0.78 -2.69
N ASP A 247 -7.44 -0.23 -3.09
CA ASP A 247 -8.10 -1.18 -2.20
C ASP A 247 -8.36 -2.52 -2.93
N ASP A 248 -8.03 -3.64 -2.30
CA ASP A 248 -8.26 -4.98 -2.83
C ASP A 248 -7.65 -5.21 -4.22
N CYS A 249 -6.38 -4.84 -4.38
CA CYS A 249 -5.68 -4.91 -5.67
C CYS A 249 -4.43 -5.80 -5.61
N ALA A 250 -3.97 -6.31 -6.75
CA ALA A 250 -2.70 -7.05 -6.79
C ALA A 250 -1.93 -6.93 -8.10
N ASN A 251 -0.61 -7.12 -8.07
CA ASN A 251 0.21 -7.19 -9.28
C ASN A 251 0.02 -5.95 -10.19
N VAL A 252 0.04 -4.75 -9.61
CA VAL A 252 -0.13 -3.47 -10.33
C VAL A 252 1.20 -2.74 -10.45
N THR A 253 1.51 -2.25 -11.65
CA THR A 253 2.69 -1.39 -11.89
C THR A 253 2.28 0.06 -12.08
N ILE A 254 2.82 0.95 -11.26
CA ILE A 254 2.68 2.39 -11.34
C ILE A 254 4.04 2.96 -11.72
N THR A 255 4.17 3.57 -12.89
CA THR A 255 5.49 3.99 -13.37
C THR A 255 5.49 5.30 -14.15
N ASP A 256 6.61 6.01 -14.10
CA ASP A 256 6.80 7.30 -14.77
C ASP A 256 5.76 8.33 -14.29
N ILE A 257 5.72 8.57 -12.99
CA ILE A 257 4.71 9.42 -12.34
C ILE A 257 5.31 10.73 -11.85
N LYS A 258 4.59 11.83 -12.05
CA LYS A 258 4.95 13.14 -11.53
C LYS A 258 3.82 13.77 -10.72
N PHE A 259 4.17 14.47 -9.65
CA PHE A 259 3.26 15.30 -8.87
C PHE A 259 3.77 16.74 -8.83
N SER A 260 2.86 17.71 -8.93
CA SER A 260 3.19 19.13 -8.73
C SER A 260 1.99 19.95 -8.25
N GLY A 261 2.26 21.18 -7.79
CA GLY A 261 1.23 22.14 -7.42
C GLY A 261 1.03 22.21 -5.90
N ARG A 262 -0.21 22.39 -5.46
CA ARG A 262 -0.55 22.55 -4.04
C ARG A 262 -0.29 21.29 -3.20
N ARG A 263 -0.44 21.44 -1.88
CA ARG A 263 -0.33 20.33 -0.91
C ARG A 263 -1.32 19.21 -1.25
N THR A 264 -0.78 17.98 -1.26
CA THR A 264 -1.50 16.72 -1.50
C THR A 264 -1.58 15.91 -0.20
N HIS A 265 -2.71 15.24 0.07
CA HIS A 265 -2.83 14.30 1.18
C HIS A 265 -2.07 13.01 0.85
N TYR A 266 -2.55 12.19 -0.09
CA TYR A 266 -1.82 11.04 -0.64
C TYR A 266 -1.41 11.24 -2.10
N THR A 267 -0.12 11.16 -2.40
CA THR A 267 0.37 10.96 -3.78
C THR A 267 0.06 9.52 -4.23
N THR A 268 0.51 8.54 -3.46
CA THR A 268 0.29 7.11 -3.67
C THR A 268 -0.03 6.43 -2.34
N HIS A 269 -1.30 6.07 -2.19
CA HIS A 269 -1.80 5.21 -1.12
C HIS A 269 -1.84 3.77 -1.63
N VAL A 270 -0.89 2.97 -1.17
CA VAL A 270 -0.77 1.54 -1.51
C VAL A 270 -1.34 0.76 -0.34
N GLY A 271 -2.66 0.54 -0.33
CA GLY A 271 -3.43 -0.03 0.78
C GLY A 271 -4.31 -1.20 0.38
N LYS A 272 -4.37 -2.23 1.20
CA LYS A 272 -5.06 -3.51 0.90
C LYS A 272 -4.65 -4.08 -0.45
N VAL A 273 -3.35 -4.19 -0.67
CA VAL A 273 -2.79 -4.71 -1.93
C VAL A 273 -1.76 -5.81 -1.74
N ASN A 274 -1.48 -6.54 -2.82
CA ASN A 274 -0.34 -7.47 -2.96
C ASN A 274 0.55 -7.08 -4.15
N HIS A 275 1.87 -7.04 -3.96
CA HIS A 275 2.86 -6.94 -5.04
C HIS A 275 2.67 -5.74 -5.99
N PHE A 276 2.44 -4.54 -5.44
CA PHE A 276 2.51 -3.32 -6.24
C PHE A 276 3.98 -2.96 -6.53
N LEU A 277 4.24 -2.46 -7.73
CA LEU A 277 5.51 -1.84 -8.09
C LEU A 277 5.26 -0.38 -8.44
N VAL A 278 5.79 0.54 -7.64
CA VAL A 278 5.83 1.96 -7.94
C VAL A 278 7.27 2.31 -8.33
N LYS A 279 7.49 2.73 -9.58
CA LYS A 279 8.83 2.93 -10.13
C LYS A 279 8.97 4.24 -10.91
N ASN A 280 10.09 4.94 -10.71
CA ASN A 280 10.39 6.20 -11.41
C ASN A 280 9.32 7.27 -11.15
N MET A 281 9.39 7.86 -9.96
CA MET A 281 8.37 8.78 -9.47
C MET A 281 8.99 10.04 -8.89
N THR A 282 8.44 11.21 -9.24
CA THR A 282 8.89 12.51 -8.69
C THR A 282 7.75 13.22 -7.98
N VAL A 283 7.93 13.45 -6.68
CA VAL A 283 7.03 14.21 -5.81
C VAL A 283 7.56 15.64 -5.66
N ASP A 284 7.05 16.55 -6.50
CA ASP A 284 7.40 17.98 -6.50
C ASP A 284 6.23 18.86 -6.03
N CYS A 285 5.67 18.50 -4.88
CA CYS A 285 4.69 19.30 -4.16
C CYS A 285 4.79 19.00 -2.66
N PRO A 286 4.27 19.87 -1.79
CA PRO A 286 4.12 19.53 -0.37
C PRO A 286 3.15 18.36 -0.22
N THR A 287 3.37 17.50 0.76
CA THR A 287 2.51 16.34 1.02
C THR A 287 2.26 16.14 2.51
N GLU A 288 1.13 15.53 2.86
CA GLU A 288 0.96 14.86 4.15
C GLU A 288 1.66 13.49 4.10
N HIS A 289 1.33 12.66 3.11
CA HIS A 289 1.93 11.34 2.89
C HIS A 289 2.57 11.28 1.49
N SER A 290 3.91 11.45 1.40
CA SER A 290 4.63 11.49 0.11
C SER A 290 4.67 10.16 -0.60
N ILE A 291 4.75 9.05 0.14
CA ILE A 291 4.55 7.68 -0.32
C ILE A 291 4.07 6.85 0.87
N SER A 292 3.07 6.01 0.68
CA SER A 292 2.46 5.23 1.77
C SER A 292 2.39 3.74 1.42
N PHE A 293 2.94 2.89 2.29
CA PHE A 293 2.48 1.51 2.43
C PHE A 293 1.40 1.48 3.49
N ASN A 294 0.16 1.49 3.05
CA ASN A 294 -0.98 1.67 3.93
C ASN A 294 -1.43 0.34 4.57
N THR A 295 -2.51 0.40 5.36
CA THR A 295 -3.14 -0.74 6.01
C THR A 295 -3.34 -1.86 4.99
N PHE A 296 -2.96 -3.09 5.34
CA PHE A 296 -3.01 -4.27 4.48
C PHE A 296 -2.12 -4.20 3.22
N SER A 297 -1.02 -3.43 3.18
CA SER A 297 -0.04 -3.51 2.07
C SER A 297 0.95 -4.66 2.26
N LYS A 298 1.10 -5.52 1.24
CA LYS A 298 2.01 -6.67 1.28
C LYS A 298 2.91 -6.75 0.05
N GLY A 299 4.19 -7.04 0.27
CA GLY A 299 5.14 -7.40 -0.80
C GLY A 299 5.30 -6.32 -1.88
N SER A 300 4.98 -5.06 -1.56
CA SER A 300 4.97 -3.96 -2.53
C SER A 300 6.27 -3.16 -2.49
N VAL A 301 6.60 -2.48 -3.58
CA VAL A 301 7.89 -1.83 -3.79
C VAL A 301 7.68 -0.39 -4.25
N TYR A 302 8.38 0.55 -3.61
CA TYR A 302 8.71 1.85 -4.19
C TYR A 302 10.17 1.81 -4.62
N THR A 303 10.48 2.05 -5.89
CA THR A 303 11.85 2.13 -6.39
C THR A 303 12.09 3.33 -7.29
N ASP A 304 13.27 3.94 -7.24
CA ASP A 304 13.63 5.13 -8.01
C ASP A 304 12.66 6.32 -7.77
N VAL A 305 12.55 6.75 -6.51
CA VAL A 305 11.64 7.84 -6.11
C VAL A 305 12.42 9.08 -5.68
N ASP A 306 12.02 10.24 -6.20
CA ASP A 306 12.51 11.57 -5.80
C ASP A 306 11.43 12.33 -5.02
N ILE A 307 11.72 12.75 -3.79
CA ILE A 307 10.83 13.56 -2.96
C ILE A 307 11.51 14.91 -2.67
N LEU A 308 10.92 16.00 -3.16
CA LEU A 308 11.64 17.27 -3.28
C LEU A 308 11.29 18.33 -2.23
N GLN A 309 10.19 18.18 -1.49
CA GLN A 309 9.66 19.26 -0.64
C GLN A 309 9.39 18.86 0.81
N THR A 310 8.33 18.08 1.08
CA THR A 310 7.92 17.69 2.44
C THR A 310 7.90 16.17 2.53
N PRO A 311 9.04 15.53 2.83
CA PRO A 311 9.17 14.08 2.67
C PRO A 311 8.56 13.29 3.81
N SER A 312 7.79 12.27 3.47
CA SER A 312 7.37 11.22 4.39
C SER A 312 7.41 9.84 3.73
N LEU A 313 8.04 8.89 4.43
CA LEU A 313 7.99 7.46 4.17
C LEU A 313 6.92 6.90 5.11
N ASP A 314 5.69 6.89 4.63
CA ASP A 314 4.52 6.58 5.45
C ASP A 314 4.22 5.08 5.51
N GLN A 315 3.88 4.59 6.70
CA GLN A 315 3.35 3.24 6.91
C GLN A 315 2.14 3.27 7.84
N HIS A 316 1.00 2.72 7.42
CA HIS A 316 -0.17 2.62 8.30
C HIS A 316 -0.27 1.25 8.97
N CYS A 317 -0.62 1.28 10.26
CA CYS A 317 -0.89 0.07 11.04
C CYS A 317 -1.96 -0.83 10.40
N GLY A 318 -2.01 -2.09 10.81
CA GLY A 318 -2.97 -3.08 10.30
C GLY A 318 -2.35 -3.94 9.21
N THR A 319 -1.48 -4.84 9.64
CA THR A 319 -0.88 -5.93 8.85
C THR A 319 -0.15 -5.55 7.55
N ASN A 320 0.30 -4.30 7.38
CA ASN A 320 1.26 -3.98 6.31
C ASN A 320 2.62 -4.66 6.61
N HIS A 321 3.22 -5.38 5.67
CA HIS A 321 4.49 -6.07 5.91
C HIS A 321 5.21 -6.51 4.64
N GLN A 322 6.50 -6.85 4.78
CA GLN A 322 7.35 -7.33 3.68
C GLN A 322 7.40 -6.36 2.47
N ASN A 323 7.19 -5.06 2.69
CA ASN A 323 7.30 -4.05 1.65
C ASN A 323 8.74 -3.50 1.55
N LEU A 324 9.05 -2.85 0.44
CA LEU A 324 10.39 -2.37 0.12
C LEU A 324 10.34 -0.90 -0.33
N PHE A 325 10.99 -0.03 0.45
CA PHE A 325 11.41 1.29 0.02
C PHE A 325 12.82 1.17 -0.55
N ASP A 326 13.03 1.46 -1.82
CA ASP A 326 14.25 1.15 -2.55
C ASP A 326 14.74 2.35 -3.38
N ASN A 327 16.02 2.70 -3.27
CA ASN A 327 16.63 3.78 -4.04
C ASN A 327 15.84 5.11 -4.02
N ILE A 328 15.58 5.63 -2.82
CA ILE A 328 14.78 6.84 -2.61
C ILE A 328 15.69 8.03 -2.29
N ARG A 329 15.52 9.11 -3.04
CA ARG A 329 16.23 10.38 -2.90
C ARG A 329 15.29 11.43 -2.32
N ILE A 330 15.70 12.03 -1.21
CA ILE A 330 14.88 12.95 -0.43
C ILE A 330 15.62 14.27 -0.25
N SER A 331 14.98 15.37 -0.62
CA SER A 331 15.38 16.70 -0.20
C SER A 331 14.68 17.04 1.11
N ALA A 332 15.44 17.39 2.14
CA ALA A 332 14.93 17.70 3.47
C ALA A 332 15.37 19.11 3.91
N ASN A 333 14.46 19.82 4.57
CA ASN A 333 14.65 21.21 5.00
C ASN A 333 14.32 21.43 6.48
N GLU A 334 14.15 20.36 7.26
CA GLU A 334 13.84 20.41 8.70
C GLU A 334 14.76 19.50 9.53
N ASN A 335 14.92 19.84 10.81
CA ASN A 335 15.64 19.05 11.81
C ASN A 335 15.07 19.33 13.23
N PRO A 336 14.61 18.30 14.00
CA PRO A 336 14.56 16.88 13.64
C PRO A 336 13.61 16.63 12.47
N LEU A 337 14.00 15.70 11.59
CA LEU A 337 13.19 15.31 10.43
C LEU A 337 12.19 14.23 10.84
N ASP A 338 10.91 14.48 10.58
CA ASP A 338 9.85 13.49 10.76
C ASP A 338 9.67 12.61 9.52
N LEU A 339 10.71 11.84 9.20
CA LEU A 339 10.76 11.10 7.94
C LEU A 339 9.78 9.91 7.91
N PHE A 340 9.74 9.15 9.00
CA PHE A 340 8.89 7.97 9.10
C PHE A 340 7.57 8.38 9.70
N MET A 341 6.58 8.56 8.84
CA MET A 341 5.21 8.81 9.28
C MET A 341 4.49 7.50 9.49
N HIS A 342 3.57 7.51 10.45
CA HIS A 342 2.73 6.36 10.71
C HIS A 342 1.34 6.80 11.08
N GLY A 343 0.38 6.36 10.28
CA GLY A 343 -1.03 6.47 10.57
C GLY A 343 -1.63 5.13 11.00
N GLY A 344 -2.97 5.13 11.00
CA GLY A 344 -3.76 3.99 11.45
C GLY A 344 -4.13 4.08 12.94
N ALA A 345 -5.26 3.48 13.26
CA ALA A 345 -5.79 3.49 14.62
C ALA A 345 -4.97 2.58 15.55
N GLY A 346 -4.88 2.96 16.83
CA GLY A 346 -4.08 2.24 17.83
C GLY A 346 -4.46 0.76 18.00
N TYR A 347 -5.71 0.40 17.72
CA TYR A 347 -6.20 -0.98 17.75
C TYR A 347 -5.68 -1.85 16.58
N TRP A 348 -4.99 -1.26 15.61
CA TRP A 348 -4.31 -1.94 14.50
C TRP A 348 -2.79 -1.97 14.65
N LYS A 349 -2.25 -1.44 15.77
CA LYS A 349 -0.81 -1.48 16.07
C LYS A 349 -0.29 -2.94 16.10
N PRO A 350 1.01 -3.20 15.89
CA PRO A 350 2.13 -2.24 15.73
C PRO A 350 2.12 -1.49 14.39
N THR A 351 3.10 -0.60 14.19
CA THR A 351 3.22 0.23 12.97
C THR A 351 3.25 -0.61 11.70
N HIS A 352 3.93 -1.76 11.74
CA HIS A 352 3.95 -2.72 10.63
C HIS A 352 4.36 -4.12 11.08
N GLY A 353 4.16 -5.13 10.23
CA GLY A 353 4.70 -6.49 10.40
C GLY A 353 6.15 -6.63 9.98
N LYS A 354 6.70 -7.84 10.08
CA LYS A 354 8.13 -8.09 9.87
C LYS A 354 8.60 -7.76 8.45
N PHE A 355 9.89 -7.44 8.35
CA PHE A 355 10.67 -7.38 7.10
C PHE A 355 10.28 -6.30 6.11
N ASN A 356 9.62 -5.22 6.57
CA ASN A 356 9.69 -3.98 5.79
C ASN A 356 11.14 -3.54 5.68
N THR A 357 11.55 -3.23 4.46
CA THR A 357 12.95 -3.01 4.10
C THR A 357 13.11 -1.62 3.52
N PHE A 358 14.08 -0.89 4.04
CA PHE A 358 14.56 0.39 3.55
C PHE A 358 15.94 0.13 2.95
N TRP A 359 16.02 0.23 1.63
CA TRP A 359 17.20 -0.05 0.85
C TRP A 359 17.63 1.20 0.11
N ASN A 360 18.86 1.63 0.34
CA ASN A 360 19.43 2.81 -0.31
C ASN A 360 18.51 4.04 -0.20
N ILE A 361 18.39 4.60 1.00
CA ILE A 361 17.70 5.88 1.24
C ILE A 361 18.76 6.98 1.31
N GLN A 362 18.65 8.01 0.48
CA GLN A 362 19.57 9.15 0.45
C GLN A 362 18.85 10.45 0.82
N LEU A 363 19.31 11.12 1.87
CA LEU A 363 18.82 12.44 2.26
C LEU A 363 19.80 13.54 1.83
N THR A 364 19.28 14.63 1.30
CA THR A 364 20.04 15.86 1.07
C THR A 364 19.41 16.96 1.90
N PHE A 365 20.11 17.38 2.95
CA PHE A 365 19.70 18.51 3.78
C PHE A 365 20.18 19.83 3.17
N ALA A 366 19.31 20.84 3.20
CA ALA A 366 19.68 22.19 2.83
C ALA A 366 20.80 22.75 3.71
N ASP A 367 21.66 23.61 3.13
CA ASP A 367 22.85 24.16 3.80
C ASP A 367 22.52 24.99 5.05
N ASN A 368 21.32 25.57 5.10
CA ASN A 368 20.84 26.41 6.18
C ASN A 368 20.51 25.66 7.48
N ILE A 369 20.53 24.33 7.49
CA ILE A 369 20.40 23.55 8.73
C ILE A 369 21.70 23.66 9.53
N ALA A 370 21.65 24.32 10.70
CA ALA A 370 22.84 24.74 11.44
C ALA A 370 23.57 23.62 12.23
N GLN A 371 23.09 22.37 12.19
CA GLN A 371 23.62 21.28 13.02
C GLN A 371 24.59 20.37 12.24
N ASP A 372 25.64 19.93 12.94
CA ASP A 372 26.65 18.98 12.47
C ASP A 372 26.11 17.55 12.32
N SER A 373 24.96 17.26 12.95
CA SER A 373 24.25 15.98 12.81
C SER A 373 22.75 16.22 12.73
N VAL A 374 22.04 15.37 11.97
CA VAL A 374 20.59 15.43 11.87
C VAL A 374 19.97 14.24 12.60
N VAL A 375 18.91 14.53 13.35
CA VAL A 375 18.13 13.52 14.07
C VAL A 375 16.89 13.18 13.25
N ILE A 376 16.71 11.88 12.97
CA ILE A 376 15.44 11.35 12.48
C ILE A 376 14.61 10.94 13.70
N LYS A 377 13.32 11.29 13.72
CA LYS A 377 12.46 10.91 14.85
C LYS A 377 12.41 9.37 15.01
N PRO A 378 12.46 8.86 16.25
CA PRO A 378 12.61 7.44 16.52
C PRO A 378 11.30 6.67 16.40
N ILE A 379 11.36 5.44 15.86
CA ILE A 379 10.21 4.52 15.78
C ILE A 379 10.41 3.37 16.75
N LYS A 380 9.40 3.07 17.57
CA LYS A 380 9.52 2.11 18.69
C LYS A 380 8.72 0.83 18.51
N ASP A 381 7.82 0.79 17.54
CA ASP A 381 6.87 -0.29 17.29
C ASP A 381 6.85 -0.70 15.81
N GLY A 382 7.99 -0.64 15.15
CA GLY A 382 8.25 -1.15 13.79
C GLY A 382 9.14 -2.40 13.84
N PRO A 383 8.59 -3.57 14.19
CA PRO A 383 9.37 -4.76 14.49
C PRO A 383 10.06 -5.38 13.26
N PHE A 384 11.31 -5.81 13.45
CA PHE A 384 12.14 -6.52 12.44
C PHE A 384 12.23 -5.80 11.09
N ALA A 385 12.30 -4.47 11.10
CA ALA A 385 12.64 -3.70 9.92
C ALA A 385 14.08 -3.99 9.47
N ARG A 386 14.39 -3.70 8.21
CA ARG A 386 15.74 -3.81 7.66
C ARG A 386 16.15 -2.49 7.02
N PHE A 387 17.27 -1.94 7.44
CA PHE A 387 17.87 -0.75 6.84
C PHE A 387 19.22 -1.14 6.26
N VAL A 388 19.36 -1.01 4.93
CA VAL A 388 20.61 -1.29 4.21
C VAL A 388 20.92 -0.11 3.31
N GLY A 389 21.95 0.65 3.66
CA GLY A 389 22.30 1.89 2.95
C GLY A 389 21.33 3.01 3.29
N PHE A 390 21.60 3.72 4.38
CA PHE A 390 20.89 4.96 4.72
C PHE A 390 21.93 6.06 4.84
N SER A 391 21.86 7.07 3.99
CA SER A 391 22.92 8.08 3.89
C SER A 391 22.35 9.48 3.80
N ALA A 392 23.17 10.47 4.17
CA ALA A 392 22.87 11.86 3.89
C ALA A 392 24.15 12.65 3.61
N ASN A 393 24.01 13.90 3.17
CA ASN A 393 25.12 14.85 3.07
C ASN A 393 25.68 15.30 4.44
N ARG A 394 25.14 14.76 5.55
CA ARG A 394 25.56 14.99 6.95
C ARG A 394 25.38 13.70 7.76
N PRO A 395 26.10 13.52 8.89
CA PRO A 395 25.83 12.40 9.80
C PRO A 395 24.38 12.37 10.29
N VAL A 396 23.75 11.20 10.18
CA VAL A 396 22.38 10.94 10.65
C VAL A 396 22.39 10.01 11.86
N LYS A 397 21.58 10.35 12.86
CA LYS A 397 21.21 9.44 13.95
C LYS A 397 19.84 8.82 13.65
N LEU A 398 19.82 7.49 13.51
CA LEU A 398 18.64 6.71 13.20
C LEU A 398 18.32 5.75 14.34
N GLU A 399 17.08 5.78 14.82
CA GLU A 399 16.55 4.88 15.84
C GLU A 399 15.23 4.31 15.33
N TYR A 400 15.18 2.99 15.11
CA TYR A 400 14.02 2.30 14.58
C TYR A 400 13.98 0.90 15.19
N GLY A 401 12.85 0.45 15.73
CA GLY A 401 12.79 -0.84 16.41
C GLY A 401 11.38 -1.32 16.75
N PRO A 402 11.29 -2.51 17.37
CA PRO A 402 12.40 -3.32 17.87
C PRO A 402 13.02 -4.29 16.84
N ASN A 403 14.18 -4.87 17.18
CA ASN A 403 14.87 -5.91 16.41
C ASN A 403 15.21 -5.53 14.96
N THR A 404 15.43 -4.24 14.71
CA THR A 404 15.82 -3.74 13.38
C THR A 404 17.24 -4.17 13.03
N TYR A 405 17.41 -4.62 11.79
CA TYR A 405 18.72 -4.84 11.20
C TYR A 405 19.22 -3.54 10.55
N PHE A 406 20.43 -3.11 10.88
CA PHE A 406 21.09 -1.94 10.27
C PHE A 406 22.39 -2.35 9.59
N GLU A 407 22.57 -1.93 8.35
CA GLU A 407 23.80 -2.07 7.58
C GLU A 407 24.04 -0.79 6.76
N GLY A 408 25.28 -0.29 6.72
CA GLY A 408 25.65 0.82 5.84
C GLY A 408 25.01 2.18 6.17
N VAL A 409 24.56 2.41 7.40
CA VAL A 409 24.11 3.75 7.84
C VAL A 409 25.28 4.74 7.78
N ASN A 410 25.03 5.96 7.28
CA ASN A 410 26.01 7.00 6.99
C ASN A 410 27.09 6.60 5.98
N ARG A 411 26.86 5.58 5.15
CA ARG A 411 27.75 5.21 4.04
C ARG A 411 27.08 5.51 2.71
N THR A 412 27.74 6.31 1.88
CA THR A 412 27.32 6.55 0.49
C THR A 412 27.85 5.47 -0.43
N GLY A 413 27.21 5.29 -1.60
CA GLY A 413 27.71 4.43 -2.67
C GLY A 413 27.68 2.93 -2.35
N ILE A 414 26.54 2.40 -1.92
CA ILE A 414 26.38 0.95 -1.75
C ILE A 414 26.50 0.22 -3.10
N ALA A 415 27.06 -0.99 -3.10
CA ALA A 415 27.38 -1.73 -4.33
C ALA A 415 26.15 -2.14 -5.17
N VAL A 416 25.00 -2.31 -4.51
CA VAL A 416 23.71 -2.63 -5.14
C VAL A 416 22.76 -1.46 -4.84
N PRO A 417 22.65 -0.45 -5.73
CA PRO A 417 21.84 0.74 -5.47
C PRO A 417 20.34 0.46 -5.37
N SER A 418 19.84 -0.55 -6.08
CA SER A 418 18.46 -1.01 -6.01
C SER A 418 18.42 -2.51 -5.78
N LEU A 419 17.77 -2.94 -4.70
CA LEU A 419 17.55 -4.37 -4.43
C LEU A 419 16.57 -4.97 -5.42
N TYR A 420 15.51 -4.22 -5.78
CA TYR A 420 14.51 -4.67 -6.73
C TYR A 420 15.14 -4.97 -8.10
N GLU A 421 15.89 -4.01 -8.66
CA GLU A 421 16.55 -4.16 -9.96
C GLU A 421 17.59 -5.27 -9.94
N PHE A 422 18.36 -5.39 -8.86
CA PHE A 422 19.32 -6.49 -8.72
C PHE A 422 18.62 -7.85 -8.75
N GLN A 423 17.57 -8.03 -7.95
CA GLN A 423 16.82 -9.29 -7.94
C GLN A 423 16.10 -9.57 -9.26
N LEU A 424 15.56 -8.54 -9.91
CA LEU A 424 14.96 -8.66 -11.25
C LEU A 424 16.00 -9.16 -12.26
N SER A 425 17.19 -8.55 -12.28
CA SER A 425 18.27 -8.96 -13.17
C SER A 425 18.70 -10.41 -12.95
N LYS A 426 18.68 -10.88 -11.70
CA LYS A 426 18.98 -12.28 -11.35
C LYS A 426 17.92 -13.25 -11.87
N ARG A 427 16.63 -12.91 -11.75
CA ARG A 427 15.52 -13.72 -12.27
C ARG A 427 15.58 -13.83 -13.80
N LEU A 428 15.79 -12.72 -14.49
CA LEU A 428 15.89 -12.68 -15.95
C LEU A 428 17.14 -13.39 -16.52
N GLN A 429 18.17 -13.64 -15.70
CA GLN A 429 19.34 -14.44 -16.08
C GLN A 429 19.16 -15.95 -15.84
N SER A 430 18.19 -16.33 -15.00
CA SER A 430 17.89 -17.72 -14.68
C SER A 430 16.79 -18.35 -15.56
N GLU A 431 16.12 -17.53 -16.38
CA GLU A 431 15.25 -17.94 -17.49
C GLU A 431 16.07 -18.06 -18.78
#